data_AF-A0A2E1XR18-F1
#
_entry.id   AF-A0A2E1XR18-F1
#
_cell.length_a   1.000
_cell.length_b   1.000
_cell.length_c   1.000
_cell.angle_alpha   90.00
_cell.angle_beta   90.00
_cell.angle_gamma   90.00
#
_symmetry.space_group_name_H-M   'P 1'
#
loop_
_entity.id
_entity.type
_entity.pdbx_description
1 polymer ?
#
loop_
_entity_poly.entity_id
_entity_poly.type
_entity_poly.pdbx_seq_one_letter_code
_entity_poly.pdbx_strand_id
1 'polypeptide(L)'
;MSNIYISLREDKSFHTIIIKKKIKEFTYLAAIGYAGGGVYEEFFGKLKYDQVSTDKSIPSTGIIGVWTDSLGSDEWREKINDVIINDDSKRFEAQIEDLYEFMEVDDANIQIMLSEEIRNFIYVWYDEETSTEYETPLIKEIDFSALGFLQYEEPSTGYIISNEDWDNDFMEITSSNIWRLSHHFPSMMEDYL
;
A
#
# COMPACT_ATOMS: atom_id res chain seq x y z
N MET A 1 2.23 -13.51 8.82
CA MET A 1 2.99 -12.30 9.20
C MET A 1 2.75 -11.28 8.11
N SER A 2 2.63 -10.00 8.43
CA SER A 2 2.44 -8.97 7.42
C SER A 2 3.80 -8.51 6.91
N ASN A 3 3.90 -8.17 5.63
CA ASN A 3 5.09 -7.57 5.05
C ASN A 3 4.95 -6.05 5.19
N ILE A 4 5.95 -5.42 5.79
CA ILE A 4 5.83 -4.04 6.26
C ILE A 4 6.98 -3.23 5.69
N TYR A 5 6.66 -2.03 5.26
CA TYR A 5 7.61 -1.04 4.80
C TYR A 5 7.28 0.32 5.41
N ILE A 6 8.30 0.95 5.97
CA ILE A 6 8.22 2.30 6.52
C ILE A 6 9.34 3.11 5.88
N SER A 7 8.96 4.22 5.26
CA SER A 7 9.89 5.24 4.81
C SER A 7 9.80 6.43 5.75
N LEU A 8 10.96 6.91 6.16
CA LEU A 8 11.17 8.15 6.88
C LEU A 8 12.01 9.10 6.04
N ARG A 9 11.82 10.41 6.20
CA ARG A 9 12.63 11.44 5.55
C ARG A 9 14.04 11.48 6.16
N GLU A 10 14.93 12.28 5.58
CA GLU A 10 16.29 12.51 6.08
C GLU A 10 16.31 13.00 7.55
N ASP A 11 15.33 13.82 7.96
CA ASP A 11 15.18 14.29 9.34
C ASP A 11 14.49 13.28 10.26
N LYS A 12 14.27 12.05 9.79
CA LYS A 12 13.55 10.94 10.44
C LYS A 12 12.06 11.20 10.70
N SER A 13 11.48 12.25 10.12
CA SER A 13 10.03 12.42 10.14
C SER A 13 9.34 11.37 9.27
N PHE A 14 8.10 11.05 9.61
CA PHE A 14 7.32 10.05 8.90
C PHE A 14 7.09 10.45 7.43
N HIS A 15 7.23 9.49 6.52
CA HIS A 15 6.88 9.68 5.12
C HIS A 15 5.75 8.74 4.70
N THR A 16 5.91 7.43 4.87
CA THR A 16 4.93 6.44 4.41
C THR A 16 5.07 5.15 5.22
N ILE A 17 3.95 4.49 5.49
CA ILE A 17 3.89 3.09 5.91
C ILE A 17 3.04 2.33 4.90
N ILE A 18 3.47 1.11 4.58
CA ILE A 18 2.73 0.18 3.75
C ILE A 18 2.77 -1.19 4.40
N ILE A 19 1.61 -1.86 4.46
CA ILE A 19 1.45 -3.21 4.99
C ILE A 19 0.81 -4.08 3.91
N LYS A 20 1.43 -5.22 3.62
CA LYS A 20 0.88 -6.31 2.82
C LYS A 20 0.53 -7.48 3.71
N LYS A 21 -0.66 -8.05 3.56
CA LYS A 21 -1.08 -9.24 4.31
C LYS A 21 -1.81 -10.22 3.43
N LYS A 22 -1.22 -11.41 3.26
CA LYS A 22 -1.83 -12.51 2.53
C LYS A 22 -2.83 -13.26 3.41
N ILE A 23 -4.08 -13.35 2.96
CA ILE A 23 -5.16 -14.10 3.60
C ILE A 23 -5.82 -14.97 2.52
N LYS A 24 -5.60 -16.28 2.61
CA LYS A 24 -5.97 -17.26 1.58
C LYS A 24 -5.36 -16.85 0.21
N GLU A 25 -6.18 -16.74 -0.83
CA GLU A 25 -5.77 -16.34 -2.18
C GLU A 25 -5.58 -14.84 -2.37
N PHE A 26 -6.03 -13.99 -1.44
CA PHE A 26 -5.93 -12.54 -1.56
C PHE A 26 -4.74 -11.98 -0.76
N THR A 27 -4.16 -10.90 -1.27
CA THR A 27 -3.24 -10.03 -0.54
C THR A 27 -3.90 -8.68 -0.34
N TYR A 28 -3.99 -8.27 0.93
CA TYR A 28 -4.50 -6.97 1.31
C TYR A 28 -3.33 -6.00 1.43
N LEU A 29 -3.44 -4.85 0.79
CA LEU A 29 -2.47 -3.76 0.81
C LEU A 29 -3.10 -2.58 1.54
N ALA A 30 -2.49 -2.15 2.65
CA ALA A 30 -2.92 -0.98 3.42
C ALA A 30 -1.77 0.02 3.50
N ALA A 31 -2.02 1.30 3.26
CA ALA A 31 -0.99 2.31 3.33
C ALA A 31 -1.51 3.64 3.87
N ILE A 32 -0.63 4.35 4.58
CA ILE A 32 -0.77 5.77 4.90
C ILE A 32 0.53 6.43 4.49
N GLY A 33 0.47 7.50 3.72
CA GLY A 33 1.70 8.19 3.34
C GLY A 33 1.49 9.56 2.73
N TYR A 34 2.61 10.26 2.62
CA TYR A 34 2.66 11.58 2.03
C TYR A 34 2.25 11.53 0.55
N ALA A 35 1.21 12.28 0.17
CA ALA A 35 0.74 12.39 -1.22
C ALA A 35 1.31 13.64 -1.93
N GLY A 36 1.94 14.55 -1.18
CA GLY A 36 2.42 15.83 -1.69
C GLY A 36 1.67 17.02 -1.07
N GLY A 37 2.24 18.21 -1.16
CA GLY A 37 1.56 19.45 -0.75
C GLY A 37 1.23 19.57 0.75
N GLY A 38 1.79 18.72 1.60
CA GLY A 38 1.45 18.68 3.03
C GLY A 38 0.33 17.71 3.38
N VAL A 39 -0.19 16.97 2.39
CA VAL A 39 -1.31 16.04 2.55
C VAL A 39 -0.80 14.61 2.71
N TYR A 40 -1.48 13.86 3.57
CA TYR A 40 -1.34 12.42 3.71
C TYR A 40 -2.60 11.76 3.16
N GLU A 41 -2.41 10.70 2.39
CA GLU A 41 -3.51 9.91 1.83
C GLU A 41 -3.39 8.45 2.27
N GLU A 42 -4.49 7.74 2.07
CA GLU A 42 -4.68 6.36 2.46
C GLU A 42 -4.88 5.51 1.20
N PHE A 43 -4.51 4.23 1.30
CA PHE A 43 -4.80 3.24 0.28
C PHE A 43 -5.18 1.94 0.96
N PHE A 44 -6.28 1.34 0.54
CA PHE A 44 -6.65 -0.01 0.92
C PHE A 44 -7.06 -0.81 -0.31
N GLY A 45 -6.41 -1.94 -0.56
CA GLY A 45 -6.68 -2.79 -1.70
C GLY A 45 -6.75 -4.27 -1.31
N LYS A 46 -7.63 -5.02 -1.98
CA LYS A 46 -7.72 -6.48 -1.92
C LYS A 46 -7.38 -7.03 -3.28
N LEU A 47 -6.24 -7.71 -3.38
CA LEU A 47 -5.59 -8.04 -4.64
C LEU A 47 -5.36 -9.55 -4.76
N LYS A 48 -5.38 -10.07 -5.99
CA LYS A 48 -4.88 -11.41 -6.28
C LYS A 48 -4.38 -11.48 -7.72
N TYR A 49 -3.52 -12.45 -8.00
CA TYR A 49 -3.23 -12.84 -9.37
C TYR A 49 -4.36 -13.73 -9.90
N ASP A 50 -4.87 -13.44 -11.08
CA ASP A 50 -5.89 -14.25 -11.75
C ASP A 50 -5.72 -14.20 -13.28
N GLN A 51 -6.48 -15.03 -13.98
CA GLN A 51 -6.52 -15.00 -15.44
C GLN A 51 -7.20 -13.73 -15.92
N VAL A 52 -6.48 -12.94 -16.71
CA VAL A 52 -6.94 -11.75 -17.43
C VAL A 52 -6.90 -12.04 -18.94
N SER A 53 -7.82 -11.46 -19.70
CA SER A 53 -7.89 -11.64 -21.15
C SER A 53 -8.05 -10.29 -21.81
N THR A 54 -6.96 -9.77 -22.34
CA THR A 54 -6.96 -8.61 -23.25
C THR A 54 -7.35 -9.02 -24.66
N ASP A 55 -7.10 -10.28 -25.03
CA ASP A 55 -7.55 -10.90 -26.28
C ASP A 55 -8.08 -12.32 -25.98
N LYS A 56 -9.25 -12.68 -26.52
CA LYS A 56 -10.02 -13.90 -26.16
C LYS A 56 -9.32 -15.23 -26.49
N SER A 57 -8.10 -15.18 -27.00
CA SER A 57 -7.36 -16.32 -27.56
C SER A 57 -6.13 -16.74 -26.77
N ILE A 58 -5.59 -15.91 -25.87
CA ILE A 58 -4.44 -16.27 -25.01
C ILE A 58 -4.72 -15.76 -23.59
N PRO A 59 -5.02 -16.65 -22.63
CA PRO A 59 -5.12 -16.29 -21.23
C PRO A 59 -3.74 -15.84 -20.71
N SER A 60 -3.67 -14.69 -20.05
CA SER A 60 -2.49 -14.25 -19.30
C SER A 60 -2.84 -14.15 -17.82
N THR A 61 -1.84 -14.23 -16.94
CA THR A 61 -2.04 -13.96 -15.51
C THR A 61 -1.78 -12.48 -15.25
N GLY A 62 -2.73 -11.79 -14.65
CA GLY A 62 -2.64 -10.36 -14.29
C GLY A 62 -3.07 -10.11 -12.85
N ILE A 63 -3.05 -8.84 -12.43
CA ILE A 63 -3.47 -8.42 -11.09
C ILE A 63 -4.92 -7.95 -11.16
N ILE A 64 -5.78 -8.59 -10.38
CA ILE A 64 -7.17 -8.17 -10.21
C ILE A 64 -7.48 -7.88 -8.76
N GLY A 65 -8.51 -7.08 -8.51
CA GLY A 65 -8.88 -6.73 -7.15
C GLY A 65 -9.90 -5.61 -7.05
N VAL A 66 -10.00 -5.06 -5.85
CA VAL A 66 -10.80 -3.87 -5.52
C VAL A 66 -9.99 -2.99 -4.60
N TRP A 67 -10.22 -1.67 -4.66
CA TRP A 67 -9.50 -0.73 -3.81
C TRP A 67 -10.35 0.47 -3.41
N THR A 68 -9.89 1.19 -2.39
CA THR A 68 -10.47 2.42 -1.87
C THR A 68 -9.35 3.31 -1.31
N ASP A 69 -9.57 4.62 -1.31
CA ASP A 69 -8.64 5.63 -0.78
C ASP A 69 -8.85 5.91 0.71
N SER A 70 -9.34 4.91 1.46
CA SER A 70 -9.60 5.02 2.88
C SER A 70 -9.33 3.72 3.65
N LEU A 71 -8.76 3.85 4.84
CA LEU A 71 -8.59 2.78 5.83
C LEU A 71 -9.72 2.73 6.88
N GLY A 72 -10.75 3.54 6.70
CA GLY A 72 -11.93 3.57 7.58
C GLY A 72 -13.28 3.60 6.84
N SER A 73 -13.27 3.52 5.51
CA SER A 73 -14.48 3.41 4.68
C SER A 73 -14.90 1.95 4.57
N ASP A 74 -16.20 1.68 4.72
CA ASP A 74 -16.80 0.37 4.47
C ASP A 74 -17.18 0.17 2.99
N GLU A 75 -16.63 0.97 2.06
CA GLU A 75 -16.95 0.93 0.63
C GLU A 75 -15.70 0.74 -0.25
N TRP A 76 -15.81 -0.20 -1.20
CA TRP A 76 -14.91 -0.32 -2.35
C TRP A 76 -15.27 0.70 -3.41
N ARG A 77 -14.28 1.50 -3.81
CA ARG A 77 -14.49 2.59 -4.77
C ARG A 77 -14.41 2.11 -6.21
N GLU A 78 -13.36 1.37 -6.52
CA GLU A 78 -13.04 0.93 -7.88
C GLU A 78 -12.60 -0.53 -7.89
N LYS A 79 -12.85 -1.18 -9.03
CA LYS A 79 -12.38 -2.52 -9.32
C LYS A 79 -11.18 -2.47 -10.27
N ILE A 80 -10.17 -3.29 -9.98
CA ILE A 80 -8.97 -3.48 -10.80
C ILE A 80 -9.19 -4.73 -11.64
N ASN A 81 -9.23 -4.55 -12.96
CA ASN A 81 -9.41 -5.64 -13.93
C ASN A 81 -8.10 -6.19 -14.46
N ASP A 82 -7.05 -5.36 -14.50
CA ASP A 82 -5.68 -5.76 -14.81
C ASP A 82 -4.70 -4.66 -14.39
N VAL A 83 -3.40 -4.96 -14.35
CA VAL A 83 -2.32 -3.98 -14.26
C VAL A 83 -1.33 -4.27 -15.38
N ILE A 84 -1.24 -3.36 -16.35
CA ILE A 84 -0.43 -3.53 -17.56
C ILE A 84 0.72 -2.53 -17.60
N ILE A 85 1.75 -2.82 -18.39
CA ILE A 85 2.78 -1.82 -18.71
C ILE A 85 2.27 -0.97 -19.86
N ASN A 86 2.12 0.33 -19.64
CA ASN A 86 1.84 1.28 -20.69
C ASN A 86 3.14 1.58 -21.45
N ASP A 87 3.18 1.20 -22.72
CA ASP A 87 4.38 1.29 -23.54
C ASP A 87 4.84 2.73 -23.81
N ASP A 88 3.92 3.69 -23.85
CA ASP A 88 4.23 5.10 -24.12
C ASP A 88 4.86 5.77 -22.90
N SER A 89 4.31 5.51 -21.71
CA SER A 89 4.77 6.10 -20.45
C SER A 89 5.86 5.28 -19.75
N LYS A 90 6.04 4.02 -20.15
CA LYS A 90 6.90 3.03 -19.47
C LYS A 90 6.60 2.96 -17.98
N ARG A 91 5.32 2.87 -17.64
CA ARG A 91 4.80 2.78 -16.27
C ARG A 91 3.70 1.72 -16.17
N PHE A 92 3.47 1.21 -14.97
CA PHE A 92 2.30 0.41 -14.69
C PHE A 92 1.02 1.26 -14.77
N GLU A 93 0.00 0.69 -15.37
CA GLU A 93 -1.32 1.29 -15.52
C GLU A 93 -2.37 0.27 -15.09
N ALA A 94 -3.09 0.57 -14.01
CA ALA A 94 -4.22 -0.21 -13.57
C ALA A 94 -5.43 0.07 -14.47
N GLN A 95 -5.99 -0.99 -15.04
CA GLN A 95 -7.22 -0.97 -15.81
C GLN A 95 -8.40 -1.07 -14.85
N ILE A 96 -9.04 0.06 -14.58
CA ILE A 96 -10.05 0.20 -13.52
C ILE A 96 -11.46 0.44 -14.06
N GLU A 97 -12.46 0.11 -13.24
CA GLU A 97 -13.85 0.51 -13.43
C GLU A 97 -14.45 0.98 -12.09
N ASP A 98 -15.35 1.96 -12.16
CA ASP A 98 -16.14 2.43 -11.01
C ASP A 98 -16.94 1.25 -10.41
N LEU A 99 -16.93 1.11 -9.08
CA LEU A 99 -17.64 0.04 -8.37
C LEU A 99 -18.66 0.60 -7.36
N TYR A 100 -18.18 1.34 -6.34
CA TYR A 100 -19.00 1.87 -5.23
C TYR A 100 -19.90 0.81 -4.57
N GLU A 101 -19.28 -0.22 -4.00
CA GLU A 101 -19.96 -1.32 -3.30
C GLU A 101 -19.49 -1.47 -1.85
N PHE A 102 -20.41 -1.77 -0.93
CA PHE A 102 -20.05 -2.05 0.46
C PHE A 102 -19.14 -3.28 0.56
N MET A 103 -18.14 -3.19 1.42
CA MET A 103 -17.28 -4.29 1.79
C MET A 103 -18.10 -5.38 2.49
N GLU A 104 -17.77 -6.64 2.19
CA GLU A 104 -18.22 -7.75 3.02
C GLU A 104 -17.66 -7.61 4.44
N VAL A 105 -18.36 -8.16 5.43
CA VAL A 105 -17.98 -8.05 6.86
C VAL A 105 -16.54 -8.51 7.11
N ASP A 106 -16.10 -9.57 6.43
CA ASP A 106 -14.73 -10.07 6.55
C ASP A 106 -13.69 -9.07 6.02
N ASP A 107 -13.99 -8.39 4.91
CA ASP A 107 -13.08 -7.41 4.30
C ASP A 107 -12.99 -6.14 5.15
N ALA A 108 -14.11 -5.65 5.68
CA ALA A 108 -14.15 -4.53 6.61
C ALA A 108 -13.37 -4.84 7.90
N ASN A 109 -13.51 -6.06 8.44
CA ASN A 109 -12.72 -6.50 9.60
C ASN A 109 -11.21 -6.55 9.30
N ILE A 110 -10.81 -6.91 8.07
CA ILE A 110 -9.41 -6.92 7.66
C ILE A 110 -8.89 -5.48 7.52
N GLN A 111 -9.68 -4.55 6.98
CA GLN A 111 -9.33 -3.13 6.91
C GLN A 111 -9.05 -2.57 8.31
N ILE A 112 -9.96 -2.81 9.26
CA ILE A 112 -9.79 -2.40 10.67
C ILE A 112 -8.54 -3.05 11.26
N MET A 113 -8.35 -4.35 11.06
CA MET A 113 -7.16 -5.06 11.55
C MET A 113 -5.86 -4.44 11.03
N LEU A 114 -5.77 -4.10 9.74
CA LEU A 114 -4.58 -3.49 9.16
C LEU A 114 -4.40 -2.03 9.59
N SER A 115 -5.51 -1.31 9.77
CA SER A 115 -5.52 0.05 10.32
C SER A 115 -4.95 0.07 11.75
N GLU A 116 -5.38 -0.84 12.61
CA GLU A 116 -4.81 -1.04 13.94
C GLU A 116 -3.35 -1.51 13.88
N GLU A 117 -2.99 -2.34 12.90
CA GLU A 117 -1.61 -2.76 12.69
C GLU A 117 -0.70 -1.56 12.34
N ILE A 118 -1.16 -0.63 11.50
CA ILE A 118 -0.49 0.63 11.20
C ILE A 118 -0.33 1.50 12.46
N ARG A 119 -1.38 1.60 13.29
CA ARG A 119 -1.34 2.36 14.56
C ARG A 119 -0.29 1.84 15.54
N ASN A 120 0.20 0.61 15.41
CA ASN A 120 1.32 0.15 16.23
C ASN A 120 2.64 0.86 15.91
N PHE A 121 2.77 1.42 14.71
CA PHE A 121 4.00 2.06 14.23
C PHE A 121 3.94 3.58 14.25
N ILE A 122 2.75 4.15 14.09
CA ILE A 122 2.58 5.60 13.99
C ILE A 122 1.47 6.11 14.90
N TYR A 123 1.61 7.36 15.33
CA TYR A 123 0.49 8.15 15.83
C TYR A 123 -0.23 8.76 14.64
N VAL A 124 -1.54 8.56 14.54
CA VAL A 124 -2.38 9.04 13.43
C VAL A 124 -3.83 9.11 13.87
N TRP A 125 -4.61 9.99 13.24
CA TRP A 125 -6.01 10.26 13.58
C TRP A 125 -6.17 10.64 15.06
N TYR A 126 -7.30 10.29 15.66
CA TYR A 126 -7.51 10.39 17.09
C TYR A 126 -6.89 9.19 17.82
N ASP A 127 -6.09 9.50 18.84
CA ASP A 127 -5.55 8.55 19.81
C ASP A 127 -6.33 8.67 21.11
N GLU A 128 -7.15 7.66 21.42
CA GLU A 128 -7.99 7.65 22.60
C GLU A 128 -7.18 7.61 23.91
N GLU A 129 -6.01 6.97 23.91
CA GLU A 129 -5.20 6.78 25.11
C GLU A 129 -4.60 8.10 25.59
N THR A 130 -4.16 8.93 24.65
CA THR A 130 -3.54 10.23 24.92
C THR A 130 -4.51 11.39 24.77
N SER A 131 -5.75 11.14 24.32
CA SER A 131 -6.74 12.16 23.95
C SER A 131 -6.16 13.22 23.00
N THR A 132 -5.33 12.77 22.06
CA THR A 132 -4.62 13.63 21.12
C THR A 132 -5.12 13.38 19.70
N GLU A 133 -5.42 14.45 18.99
CA GLU A 133 -5.72 14.42 17.55
C GLU A 133 -4.45 14.81 16.78
N TYR A 134 -3.97 13.90 15.94
CA TYR A 134 -2.76 14.11 15.13
C TYR A 134 -3.13 14.65 13.75
N GLU A 135 -2.76 15.91 13.48
CA GLU A 135 -2.97 16.53 12.16
C GLU A 135 -2.17 15.83 11.04
N THR A 136 -1.01 15.28 11.38
CA THR A 136 -0.17 14.50 10.46
C THR A 136 0.37 13.27 11.17
N PRO A 137 0.60 12.15 10.45
CA PRO A 137 1.10 10.96 11.09
C PRO A 137 2.54 11.13 11.60
N LEU A 138 2.85 10.55 12.75
CA LEU A 138 4.17 10.60 13.40
C LEU A 138 4.68 9.21 13.71
N ILE A 139 5.95 8.93 13.42
CA ILE A 139 6.59 7.66 13.77
C ILE A 139 6.71 7.52 15.29
N LYS A 140 6.37 6.35 15.83
CA LYS A 140 6.56 6.01 17.25
C LYS A 140 8.02 5.66 17.52
N GLU A 141 8.45 5.86 18.77
CA GLU A 141 9.76 5.37 19.22
C GLU A 141 9.75 3.85 19.35
N ILE A 142 10.30 3.15 18.35
CA ILE A 142 10.29 1.69 18.26
C ILE A 142 11.72 1.19 17.98
N ASP A 143 12.13 0.15 18.70
CA ASP A 143 13.34 -0.60 18.36
C ASP A 143 13.03 -1.61 17.25
N PHE A 144 13.05 -1.13 16.01
CA PHE A 144 12.77 -1.93 14.82
C PHE A 144 13.75 -3.11 14.66
N SER A 145 15.01 -2.93 15.09
CA SER A 145 16.02 -3.97 15.02
C SER A 145 15.69 -5.15 15.95
N ALA A 146 15.20 -4.86 17.16
CA ALA A 146 14.75 -5.89 18.10
C ALA A 146 13.50 -6.64 17.58
N LEU A 147 12.71 -6.01 16.72
CA LEU A 147 11.56 -6.61 16.04
C LEU A 147 11.94 -7.39 14.76
N GLY A 148 13.22 -7.46 14.41
CA GLY A 148 13.72 -8.20 13.25
C GLY A 148 13.56 -7.47 11.93
N PHE A 149 13.35 -6.15 11.94
CA PHE A 149 13.33 -5.35 10.72
C PHE A 149 14.75 -5.03 10.24
N LEU A 150 14.90 -4.98 8.93
CA LEU A 150 16.04 -4.41 8.25
C LEU A 150 15.90 -2.89 8.26
N GLN A 151 17.00 -2.19 8.49
CA GLN A 151 17.05 -0.73 8.42
C GLN A 151 18.25 -0.29 7.59
N TYR A 152 18.01 0.58 6.62
CA TYR A 152 19.05 1.15 5.77
C TYR A 152 18.72 2.59 5.37
N GLU A 153 19.76 3.32 4.96
CA GLU A 153 19.64 4.68 4.47
C GLU A 153 19.61 4.65 2.95
N GLU A 154 18.62 5.31 2.37
CA GLU A 154 18.40 5.42 0.94
C GLU A 154 18.66 6.88 0.51
N PRO A 155 19.70 7.14 -0.31
CA PRO A 155 20.22 8.49 -0.57
C PRO A 155 19.21 9.52 -1.10
N SER A 156 18.06 9.09 -1.65
CA SER A 156 17.02 9.97 -2.21
C SER A 156 15.73 10.04 -1.41
N THR A 157 15.52 9.15 -0.44
CA THR A 157 14.24 9.04 0.30
C THR A 157 14.40 9.13 1.81
N GLY A 158 15.61 8.93 2.35
CA GLY A 158 15.91 9.03 3.78
C GLY A 158 16.18 7.66 4.39
N TYR A 159 15.39 7.24 5.37
CA TYR A 159 15.56 5.94 6.03
C TYR A 159 14.44 4.98 5.65
N ILE A 160 14.81 3.75 5.35
CA ILE A 160 13.88 2.66 5.06
C ILE A 160 13.98 1.63 6.15
N ILE A 161 12.81 1.16 6.59
CA ILE A 161 12.63 0.08 7.56
C ILE A 161 11.67 -0.93 6.94
N SER A 162 12.10 -2.16 6.74
CA SER A 162 11.27 -3.20 6.14
C SER A 162 11.60 -4.59 6.69
N ASN A 163 10.73 -5.57 6.45
CA ASN A 163 11.07 -6.97 6.64
C ASN A 163 11.55 -7.62 5.33
N GLU A 164 12.22 -8.78 5.45
CA GLU A 164 12.89 -9.46 4.33
C GLU A 164 11.97 -9.75 3.13
N ASP A 165 10.68 -9.99 3.39
CA ASP A 165 9.69 -10.35 2.38
C ASP A 165 8.95 -9.13 1.80
N TRP A 166 9.34 -7.90 2.14
CA TRP A 166 8.63 -6.70 1.69
C TRP A 166 8.50 -6.62 0.17
N ASP A 167 9.54 -6.92 -0.59
CA ASP A 167 9.53 -6.75 -2.05
C ASP A 167 8.71 -7.84 -2.78
N ASN A 168 8.15 -8.81 -2.05
CA ASN A 168 7.37 -9.91 -2.65
C ASN A 168 5.94 -9.48 -2.99
N ASP A 169 5.52 -9.75 -4.23
CA ASP A 169 4.17 -9.61 -4.77
C ASP A 169 3.58 -8.16 -4.78
N PHE A 170 2.84 -7.83 -5.85
CA PHE A 170 2.02 -6.61 -5.99
C PHE A 170 2.78 -5.28 -5.91
N MET A 171 4.08 -5.28 -6.17
CA MET A 171 4.87 -4.03 -6.23
C MET A 171 4.45 -3.16 -7.43
N GLU A 172 3.87 -3.76 -8.45
CA GLU A 172 3.28 -3.09 -9.61
C GLU A 172 2.22 -2.08 -9.19
N ILE A 173 1.43 -2.40 -8.15
CA ILE A 173 0.39 -1.51 -7.61
C ILE A 173 1.03 -0.22 -7.08
N THR A 174 2.13 -0.33 -6.33
CA THR A 174 2.85 0.82 -5.74
C THR A 174 3.57 1.71 -6.76
N SER A 175 3.55 1.30 -8.03
CA SER A 175 4.12 2.05 -9.15
C SER A 175 3.09 2.36 -10.24
N SER A 176 1.80 2.08 -9.97
CA SER A 176 0.70 2.29 -10.91
C SER A 176 0.01 3.63 -10.70
N ASN A 177 -0.85 4.01 -11.66
CA ASN A 177 -1.65 5.24 -11.62
C ASN A 177 -2.71 5.31 -10.50
N ILE A 178 -3.09 4.18 -9.87
CA ILE A 178 -3.99 4.18 -8.71
C ILE A 178 -3.27 4.44 -7.39
N TRP A 179 -1.93 4.40 -7.42
CA TRP A 179 -1.13 4.72 -6.25
C TRP A 179 -1.02 6.23 -6.10
N ARG A 180 -1.70 6.76 -5.08
CA ARG A 180 -1.79 8.21 -4.88
C ARG A 180 -0.72 8.77 -3.94
N LEU A 181 0.11 7.90 -3.37
CA LEU A 181 1.18 8.33 -2.47
C LEU A 181 2.39 8.75 -3.29
N SER A 182 3.13 9.74 -2.81
CA SER A 182 4.34 10.22 -3.49
C SER A 182 5.46 9.17 -3.52
N HIS A 183 5.43 8.20 -2.61
CA HIS A 183 6.40 7.13 -2.53
C HIS A 183 6.13 6.07 -3.60
N HIS A 184 7.01 5.91 -4.58
CA HIS A 184 6.90 4.88 -5.61
C HIS A 184 8.18 4.05 -5.64
N PHE A 185 8.11 2.84 -6.20
CA PHE A 185 9.25 1.93 -6.35
C PHE A 185 9.64 1.80 -7.84
N PRO A 186 10.10 2.89 -8.50
CA PRO A 186 10.33 2.90 -9.94
C PRO A 186 11.46 1.97 -10.38
N SER A 187 12.41 1.62 -9.50
CA SER A 187 13.43 0.61 -9.79
C SER A 187 12.83 -0.74 -10.15
N MET A 188 11.65 -1.07 -9.61
CA MET A 188 10.93 -2.29 -9.98
C MET A 188 10.57 -2.29 -11.46
N MET A 189 10.39 -1.14 -12.13
CA MET A 189 10.10 -1.11 -13.57
C MET A 189 11.23 -1.73 -14.40
N GLU A 190 12.48 -1.61 -13.96
CA GLU A 190 13.63 -2.15 -14.70
C GLU A 190 13.62 -3.69 -14.73
N ASP A 191 13.01 -4.34 -13.74
CA ASP A 191 12.90 -5.80 -13.70
C ASP A 191 11.86 -6.37 -14.69
N TYR A 192 10.98 -5.52 -15.23
CA TYR A 192 9.90 -5.91 -16.16
C TYR A 192 10.12 -5.46 -17.61
N LEU A 193 11.15 -4.64 -17.88
CA LEU A 193 11.49 -4.10 -19.21
C LEU A 193 12.66 -4.84 -19.87
#